data_AF-Q95TD2-F1
#
_entry.id   AF-Q95TD2-F1
#
_cell.length_a   1.000
_cell.length_b   1.000
_cell.length_c   1.000
_cell.angle_alpha   90.00
_cell.angle_beta   90.00
_cell.angle_gamma   90.00
#
_symmetry.space_group_name_H-M   'P 1'
#
loop_
_entity.id
_entity.type
_entity.pdbx_description
1 polymer ?
#
loop_
_entity_poly.entity_id
_entity_poly.type
_entity_poly.pdbx_seq_one_letter_code
_entity_poly.pdbx_strand_id
1 'polypeptide(L)'
;MLGIGRGAAPGPQQQQHLPGQPAGAAAPVPPAHRFLQPIGQCDAALGDLLSELQRDPWPVPQGKRYLRSTGAALSIAVGLLECTYPNTGGRIMTFVGGPCSQGPGQVVDDELKHPIRSHHDIHKDNVRFMKKAIKHYDALALRAATNGHSVDIYSCALDQTGLLEMKQLCNSTGGHMVMGDSFNSSLFKQTFQRVFARDGRNDLKMAFNATLEVKCSRELKISGGIGSCVSLNVKSPSVSDVKIGMGNTVQWKLCTLNPSSTVAYFFEVVNQHAAPIPQGGRGCIQFITQYQHPSGQRRIRVTTLARKYVLA
;
A
#
# COMPACT_ATOMS: atom_id res chain seq x y z
N MET A 1 24.67 -13.78 0.14
CA MET A 1 23.50 -14.68 0.21
C MET A 1 23.11 -14.81 1.67
N LEU A 2 22.01 -14.20 2.11
CA LEU A 2 21.45 -14.51 3.43
C LEU A 2 20.49 -15.70 3.27
N GLY A 3 20.87 -16.85 3.81
CA GLY A 3 20.04 -18.05 3.85
C GLY A 3 18.89 -17.85 4.83
N ILE A 4 17.69 -17.60 4.30
CA ILE A 4 16.43 -17.67 5.06
C ILE A 4 15.68 -18.88 4.50
N GLY A 5 15.76 -19.99 5.22
CA GLY A 5 15.06 -21.24 4.88
C GLY A 5 13.55 -21.08 4.95
N ARG A 6 12.84 -21.64 3.97
CA ARG A 6 11.39 -21.77 3.97
C ARG A 6 10.96 -22.78 5.04
N GLY A 7 10.36 -22.31 6.13
CA GLY A 7 9.66 -23.17 7.08
C GLY A 7 8.35 -23.68 6.47
N ALA A 8 8.17 -25.01 6.45
CA ALA A 8 6.97 -25.67 5.98
C ALA A 8 5.77 -25.42 6.92
N ALA A 9 4.58 -25.28 6.35
CA ALA A 9 3.33 -25.14 7.08
C ALA A 9 2.94 -26.48 7.75
N PRO A 10 2.52 -26.51 9.04
CA PRO A 10 1.95 -27.70 9.62
C PRO A 10 0.49 -27.85 9.18
N GLY A 11 0.16 -29.01 8.59
CA GLY A 11 -1.22 -29.44 8.39
C GLY A 11 -1.89 -29.84 9.72
N PRO A 12 -3.23 -29.93 9.76
CA PRO A 12 -3.95 -30.25 10.99
C PRO A 12 -3.87 -31.75 11.30
N GLN A 13 -3.09 -32.13 12.31
CA GLN A 13 -3.19 -33.43 12.97
C GLN A 13 -3.95 -33.28 14.30
N GLN A 14 -5.04 -34.03 14.45
CA GLN A 14 -5.75 -34.22 15.71
C GLN A 14 -4.85 -34.95 16.71
N GLN A 15 -4.70 -34.41 17.92
CA GLN A 15 -3.99 -35.08 19.00
C GLN A 15 -4.83 -35.07 20.28
N GLN A 16 -5.22 -36.28 20.71
CA GLN A 16 -5.87 -36.59 21.97
C GLN A 16 -4.94 -36.27 23.15
N HIS A 17 -5.46 -35.59 24.17
CA HIS A 17 -4.72 -35.23 25.39
C HIS A 17 -4.64 -36.41 26.38
N LEU A 18 -3.42 -36.70 26.85
CA LEU A 18 -3.12 -37.46 28.07
C LEU A 18 -2.46 -36.51 29.09
N PRO A 19 -2.86 -36.50 30.37
CA PRO A 19 -2.31 -35.57 31.36
C PRO A 19 -1.06 -36.15 32.05
N GLY A 20 0.06 -35.40 32.05
CA GLY A 20 1.21 -35.72 32.91
C GLY A 20 2.62 -35.28 32.52
N GLN A 21 2.87 -34.10 31.92
CA GLN A 21 4.24 -33.56 31.76
C GLN A 21 4.40 -32.08 32.17
N PRO A 22 5.51 -31.70 32.82
CA PRO A 22 5.74 -30.35 33.34
C PRO A 22 6.28 -29.35 32.29
N ALA A 23 5.86 -28.10 32.48
CA ALA A 23 6.42 -26.81 32.03
C ALA A 23 6.65 -26.59 30.52
N GLY A 24 5.91 -25.61 29.98
CA GLY A 24 5.83 -25.27 28.57
C GLY A 24 7.13 -24.70 28.00
N ALA A 25 7.59 -25.32 26.92
CA ALA A 25 8.49 -24.68 25.97
C ALA A 25 7.75 -23.49 25.34
N ALA A 26 8.26 -22.28 25.58
CA ALA A 26 7.79 -21.08 24.90
C ALA A 26 7.86 -21.33 23.38
N ALA A 27 6.75 -21.08 22.69
CA ALA A 27 6.70 -21.14 21.23
C ALA A 27 7.85 -20.29 20.66
N PRO A 28 8.57 -20.77 19.62
CA PRO A 28 9.71 -20.05 19.08
C PRO A 28 9.27 -18.66 18.62
N VAL A 29 9.75 -17.63 19.30
CA VAL A 29 9.51 -16.23 18.94
C VAL A 29 10.08 -16.03 17.54
N PRO A 30 9.30 -15.55 16.56
CA PRO A 30 9.81 -15.31 15.22
C PRO A 30 11.05 -14.39 15.28
N PRO A 31 12.13 -14.66 14.53
CA PRO A 31 13.36 -13.84 14.51
C PRO A 31 13.11 -12.34 14.21
N ALA A 32 11.94 -12.06 13.61
CA ALA A 32 11.32 -10.77 13.35
C ALA A 32 11.16 -9.84 14.55
N HIS A 33 10.90 -10.42 15.73
CA HIS A 33 10.62 -9.65 16.94
C HIS A 33 11.79 -8.70 17.27
N ARG A 34 13.02 -9.03 16.85
CA ARG A 34 14.20 -8.18 17.04
C ARG A 34 14.13 -6.82 16.32
N PHE A 35 13.42 -6.74 15.20
CA PHE A 35 13.37 -5.52 14.36
C PHE A 35 12.08 -4.72 14.51
N LEU A 36 11.03 -5.34 15.07
CA LEU A 36 9.71 -4.73 15.27
C LEU A 36 9.31 -4.93 16.73
N GLN A 37 9.41 -3.85 17.51
CA GLN A 37 9.18 -3.85 18.95
C GLN A 37 7.98 -2.98 19.32
N PRO A 38 7.22 -3.31 20.38
CA PRO A 38 6.20 -2.42 20.91
C PRO A 38 6.82 -1.09 21.36
N ILE A 39 6.25 0.04 20.96
CA ILE A 39 6.81 1.38 21.25
C ILE A 39 7.03 1.60 22.75
N GLY A 40 6.13 1.13 23.62
CA GLY A 40 6.28 1.26 25.07
C GLY A 40 7.50 0.53 25.66
N GLN A 41 8.13 -0.38 24.92
CA GLN A 41 9.34 -1.10 25.34
C GLN A 41 10.63 -0.47 24.78
N CYS A 42 10.54 0.35 23.73
CA CYS A 42 11.72 0.91 23.04
C CYS A 42 11.68 2.42 22.81
N ASP A 43 10.71 3.15 23.38
CA ASP A 43 10.47 4.58 23.13
C ASP A 43 11.73 5.44 23.37
N ALA A 44 12.36 5.29 24.55
CA ALA A 44 13.58 6.03 24.89
C ALA A 44 14.73 5.69 23.92
N ALA A 45 15.01 4.40 23.72
CA ALA A 45 16.08 3.96 22.83
C ALA A 45 15.86 4.38 21.37
N LEU A 46 14.61 4.43 20.91
CA LEU A 46 14.26 4.92 19.58
C LEU A 46 14.45 6.44 19.48
N GLY A 47 14.05 7.19 20.52
CA GLY A 47 14.26 8.63 20.60
C GLY A 47 15.74 9.00 20.53
N ASP A 48 16.58 8.33 21.32
CA ASP A 48 18.03 8.52 21.33
C ASP A 48 18.61 8.22 19.94
N LEU A 49 18.30 7.06 19.35
CA LEU A 49 18.77 6.67 18.02
C LEU A 49 18.38 7.70 16.95
N LEU A 50 17.14 8.17 16.96
CA LEU A 50 16.68 9.19 16.01
C LEU A 50 17.39 10.53 16.19
N SER A 51 17.73 10.90 17.43
CA SER A 51 18.47 12.14 17.73
C SER A 51 19.94 12.06 17.32
N GLU A 52 20.52 10.86 17.35
CA GLU A 52 21.91 10.59 17.02
C GLU A 52 22.15 10.37 15.52
N LEU A 53 21.10 10.18 14.71
CA LEU A 53 21.20 9.96 13.26
C LEU A 53 22.04 11.06 12.59
N GLN A 54 23.17 10.64 12.02
CA GLN A 54 24.06 11.51 11.25
C GLN A 54 23.82 11.36 9.74
N ARG A 55 24.42 12.27 8.97
CA ARG A 55 24.50 12.11 7.51
C ARG A 55 25.30 10.87 7.17
N ASP A 56 25.01 10.34 5.98
CA ASP A 56 25.80 9.27 5.39
C ASP A 56 27.29 9.65 5.37
N PRO A 57 28.21 8.85 5.95
CA PRO A 57 29.60 9.26 6.15
C PRO A 57 30.44 9.22 4.86
N TRP A 58 29.92 8.65 3.78
CA TRP A 58 30.67 8.50 2.53
C TRP A 58 30.90 9.87 1.88
N PRO A 59 32.17 10.23 1.55
CA PRO A 59 32.46 11.48 0.89
C PRO A 59 31.86 11.50 -0.52
N VAL A 60 31.34 12.66 -0.93
CA VAL A 60 30.81 12.86 -2.29
C VAL A 60 31.84 13.65 -3.11
N PRO A 61 32.42 13.07 -4.17
CA PRO A 61 33.35 13.78 -5.03
C PRO A 61 32.70 15.01 -5.70
N GLN A 62 33.52 15.97 -6.11
CA GLN A 62 33.05 17.12 -6.87
C GLN A 62 32.37 16.67 -8.17
N GLY A 63 31.24 17.30 -8.51
CA GLY A 63 30.48 16.94 -9.71
C GLY A 63 29.68 15.63 -9.57
N LYS A 64 29.62 15.04 -8.37
CA LYS A 64 28.85 13.82 -8.09
C LYS A 64 27.66 14.07 -7.16
N ARG A 65 26.66 13.20 -7.25
CA ARG A 65 25.54 13.07 -6.32
C ARG A 65 25.89 12.07 -5.22
N TYR A 66 25.19 12.17 -4.09
CA TYR A 66 25.18 11.11 -3.08
C TYR A 66 24.74 9.78 -3.70
N LEU A 67 25.37 8.68 -3.30
CA LEU A 67 24.95 7.33 -3.66
C LEU A 67 23.75 6.93 -2.78
N ARG A 68 22.58 6.82 -3.38
CA ARG A 68 21.32 6.56 -2.67
C ARG A 68 20.67 5.31 -3.21
N SER A 69 20.52 4.32 -2.34
CA SER A 69 19.97 3.00 -2.64
C SER A 69 18.51 2.85 -2.19
N THR A 70 17.66 3.83 -2.50
CA THR A 70 16.25 3.89 -2.08
C THR A 70 15.48 2.61 -2.45
N GLY A 71 15.66 2.11 -3.67
CA GLY A 71 14.94 0.92 -4.13
C GLY A 71 15.39 -0.37 -3.44
N ALA A 72 16.65 -0.46 -2.99
CA ALA A 72 17.12 -1.57 -2.17
C ALA A 72 16.55 -1.49 -0.74
N ALA A 73 16.57 -0.29 -0.13
CA ALA A 73 16.00 -0.06 1.20
C ALA A 73 14.50 -0.42 1.25
N LEU A 74 13.73 0.01 0.25
CA LEU A 74 12.32 -0.36 0.11
C LEU A 74 12.13 -1.86 -0.08
N SER A 75 12.96 -2.53 -0.88
CA SER A 75 12.88 -3.99 -1.06
C SER A 75 13.08 -4.75 0.25
N ILE A 76 14.03 -4.29 1.09
CA ILE A 76 14.27 -4.85 2.42
C ILE A 76 13.08 -4.59 3.34
N ALA A 77 12.56 -3.36 3.40
CA ALA A 77 11.42 -3.03 4.25
C ALA A 77 10.16 -3.83 3.88
N VAL A 78 9.84 -3.93 2.59
CA VAL A 78 8.73 -4.75 2.10
C VAL A 78 8.97 -6.23 2.42
N GLY A 79 10.17 -6.74 2.16
CA GLY A 79 10.53 -8.13 2.45
C GLY A 79 10.46 -8.49 3.93
N LEU A 80 10.87 -7.57 4.81
CA LEU A 80 10.80 -7.72 6.25
C LEU A 80 9.34 -7.83 6.70
N LEU A 81 8.45 -6.91 6.32
CA LEU A 81 7.04 -7.01 6.72
C LEU A 81 6.36 -8.23 6.10
N GLU A 82 6.69 -8.57 4.85
CA GLU A 82 6.14 -9.73 4.13
C GLU A 82 6.45 -11.06 4.83
N CYS A 83 7.67 -11.27 5.33
CA CYS A 83 8.04 -12.53 5.98
C CYS A 83 7.69 -12.60 7.47
N THR A 84 7.27 -11.49 8.08
CA THR A 84 7.06 -11.39 9.53
C THR A 84 5.61 -11.13 9.92
N TYR A 85 4.94 -10.23 9.20
CA TYR A 85 3.57 -9.80 9.48
C TYR A 85 2.75 -9.70 8.18
N PRO A 86 2.61 -10.77 7.39
CA PRO A 86 1.78 -10.76 6.19
C PRO A 86 0.29 -10.65 6.56
N ASN A 87 -0.50 -9.97 5.71
CA ASN A 87 -1.95 -9.84 5.84
C ASN A 87 -2.43 -9.20 7.16
N THR A 88 -1.63 -8.30 7.72
CA THR A 88 -2.00 -7.42 8.82
C THR A 88 -1.61 -5.99 8.48
N GLY A 89 -2.24 -5.01 9.13
CA GLY A 89 -1.93 -3.60 8.93
C GLY A 89 -0.46 -3.29 9.18
N GLY A 90 0.23 -2.81 8.15
CA GLY A 90 1.60 -2.34 8.20
C GLY A 90 1.74 -1.06 7.38
N ARG A 91 2.63 -0.16 7.80
CA ARG A 91 2.90 1.11 7.11
C ARG A 91 4.40 1.35 7.02
N ILE A 92 4.92 1.35 5.80
CA ILE A 92 6.30 1.68 5.49
C ILE A 92 6.34 3.17 5.15
N MET A 93 6.99 3.97 6.00
CA MET A 93 7.13 5.41 5.80
C MET A 93 8.51 5.72 5.23
N THR A 94 8.56 6.16 3.97
CA THR A 94 9.82 6.38 3.24
C THR A 94 10.12 7.86 3.14
N PHE A 95 11.23 8.31 3.74
CA PHE A 95 11.67 9.70 3.67
C PHE A 95 12.83 9.82 2.67
N VAL A 96 12.62 10.56 1.58
CA VAL A 96 13.61 10.69 0.49
C VAL A 96 14.01 12.15 0.29
N GLY A 97 15.33 12.39 0.32
CA GLY A 97 15.95 13.71 0.11
C GLY A 97 16.69 13.84 -1.22
N GLY A 98 16.29 13.08 -2.24
CA GLY A 98 16.93 13.04 -3.55
C GLY A 98 16.62 11.75 -4.30
N PRO A 99 17.02 11.64 -5.59
CA PRO A 99 16.74 10.47 -6.41
C PRO A 99 17.57 9.25 -5.99
N CYS A 100 17.06 8.05 -6.29
CA CYS A 100 17.84 6.81 -6.17
C CYS A 100 18.95 6.82 -7.23
N SER A 101 20.21 6.82 -6.81
CA SER A 101 21.37 6.95 -7.70
C SER A 101 22.20 5.68 -7.81
N GLN A 102 21.86 4.62 -7.08
CA GLN A 102 22.52 3.31 -7.14
C GLN A 102 21.52 2.18 -6.89
N GLY A 103 21.82 1.01 -7.47
CA GLY A 103 21.12 -0.23 -7.19
C GLY A 103 19.76 -0.37 -7.91
N PRO A 104 18.96 -1.38 -7.52
CA PRO A 104 17.62 -1.57 -8.07
C PRO A 104 16.76 -0.34 -7.81
N GLY A 105 16.02 0.12 -8.82
CA GLY A 105 15.21 1.34 -8.71
C GLY A 105 15.97 2.65 -8.94
N GLN A 106 17.19 2.60 -9.47
CA GLN A 106 17.97 3.78 -9.87
C GLN A 106 17.19 4.67 -10.85
N VAL A 107 17.17 5.97 -10.61
CA VAL A 107 16.42 7.01 -11.36
C VAL A 107 17.36 7.86 -12.21
N VAL A 108 18.58 8.08 -11.72
CA VAL A 108 19.66 8.84 -12.36
C VAL A 108 20.99 8.24 -11.93
N ASP A 109 22.08 8.49 -12.65
CA ASP A 109 23.41 8.16 -12.15
C ASP A 109 23.94 9.25 -11.19
N ASP A 110 25.15 9.00 -10.68
CA ASP A 110 25.79 9.87 -9.73
C ASP A 110 26.45 11.09 -10.39
N GLU A 111 26.49 11.24 -11.72
CA GLU A 111 27.15 12.38 -12.36
C GLU A 111 26.23 13.60 -12.50
N LEU A 112 26.56 14.72 -11.84
CA LEU A 112 25.72 15.93 -11.86
C LEU A 112 25.50 16.49 -13.28
N LYS A 113 26.44 16.26 -14.19
CA LYS A 113 26.33 16.66 -15.60
C LYS A 113 25.17 15.97 -16.34
N HIS A 114 24.75 14.79 -15.87
CA HIS A 114 23.58 14.11 -16.41
C HIS A 114 22.34 14.60 -15.65
N PRO A 115 21.43 15.36 -16.29
CA PRO A 115 20.24 15.85 -15.63
C PRO A 115 19.29 14.70 -15.27
N ILE A 116 18.44 14.93 -14.28
CA ILE A 116 17.32 14.04 -14.02
C ILE A 116 16.31 14.23 -15.15
N ARG A 117 15.78 13.11 -15.68
CA ARG A 117 14.84 13.10 -16.82
C ARG A 117 13.71 14.14 -16.70
N SER A 118 13.39 14.76 -17.82
CA SER A 118 12.27 15.68 -18.03
C SER A 118 11.13 15.03 -18.82
N HIS A 119 9.98 15.71 -18.93
CA HIS A 119 8.89 15.27 -19.81
C HIS A 119 9.30 15.22 -21.29
N HIS A 120 10.20 16.09 -21.71
CA HIS A 120 10.74 16.08 -23.08
C HIS A 120 11.61 14.86 -23.34
N ASP A 121 12.45 14.47 -22.38
CA ASP A 121 13.25 13.24 -22.46
C ASP A 121 12.35 12.01 -22.54
N ILE A 122 11.28 11.97 -21.73
CA ILE A 122 10.29 10.89 -21.76
C ILE A 122 9.62 10.82 -23.14
N HIS A 123 9.23 11.97 -23.70
CA HIS A 123 8.59 12.03 -25.02
C HIS A 123 9.52 11.54 -26.14
N LYS A 124 10.82 11.85 -26.05
CA LYS A 124 11.85 11.40 -27.00
C LYS A 124 12.41 10.00 -26.71
N ASP A 125 11.86 9.29 -25.72
CA ASP A 125 12.36 8.02 -25.18
C ASP A 125 13.85 8.04 -24.77
N ASN A 126 14.37 9.22 -24.41
CA ASN A 126 15.73 9.40 -23.91
C ASN A 126 15.80 9.20 -22.39
N VAL A 127 15.34 8.04 -21.91
CA VAL A 127 15.12 7.77 -20.48
C VAL A 127 15.78 6.48 -20.02
N ARG A 128 17.11 6.51 -19.93
CA ARG A 128 17.99 5.36 -19.65
C ARG A 128 17.55 4.48 -18.47
N PHE A 129 17.08 5.09 -17.37
CA PHE A 129 16.80 4.40 -16.11
C PHE A 129 15.30 4.11 -15.88
N MET A 130 14.41 4.94 -16.44
CA MET A 130 13.00 5.02 -16.04
C MET A 130 12.27 3.68 -16.15
N LYS A 131 12.36 2.99 -17.30
CA LYS A 131 11.63 1.73 -17.54
C LYS A 131 12.03 0.62 -16.54
N LYS A 132 13.32 0.50 -16.23
CA LYS A 132 13.84 -0.48 -15.24
C LYS A 132 13.42 -0.12 -13.82
N ALA A 133 13.45 1.18 -13.48
CA ALA A 133 13.04 1.66 -12.18
C ALA A 133 11.54 1.46 -11.91
N ILE A 134 10.68 1.83 -12.87
CA ILE A 134 9.23 1.57 -12.80
C ILE A 134 8.97 0.08 -12.55
N LYS A 135 9.58 -0.81 -13.34
CA LYS A 135 9.41 -2.26 -13.16
C LYS A 135 9.78 -2.73 -11.74
N HIS A 136 10.85 -2.18 -11.16
CA HIS A 136 11.28 -2.51 -9.80
C HIS A 136 10.25 -2.06 -8.75
N TYR A 137 9.83 -0.79 -8.80
CA TYR A 137 8.90 -0.25 -7.81
C TYR A 137 7.47 -0.79 -7.97
N ASP A 138 7.02 -1.08 -9.20
CA ASP A 138 5.74 -1.75 -9.46
C ASP A 138 5.72 -3.15 -8.85
N ALA A 139 6.83 -3.91 -8.94
CA ALA A 139 6.94 -5.22 -8.31
C ALA A 139 6.89 -5.12 -6.77
N LEU A 140 7.54 -4.11 -6.18
CA LEU A 140 7.45 -3.85 -4.74
C LEU A 140 6.04 -3.42 -4.31
N ALA A 141 5.38 -2.57 -5.11
CA ALA A 141 4.01 -2.13 -4.87
C ALA A 141 3.04 -3.32 -4.86
N LEU A 142 3.16 -4.24 -5.81
CA LEU A 142 2.36 -5.45 -5.86
C LEU A 142 2.58 -6.35 -4.63
N ARG A 143 3.85 -6.54 -4.21
CA ARG A 143 4.18 -7.33 -3.01
C ARG A 143 3.61 -6.72 -1.75
N ALA A 144 3.80 -5.42 -1.53
CA ALA A 144 3.25 -4.70 -0.38
C ALA A 144 1.71 -4.77 -0.38
N ALA A 145 1.08 -4.51 -1.53
CA ALA A 145 -0.37 -4.52 -1.66
C ALA A 145 -0.96 -5.91 -1.41
N THR A 146 -0.34 -6.96 -1.96
CA THR A 146 -0.77 -8.35 -1.75
C THR A 146 -0.76 -8.70 -0.27
N ASN A 147 0.26 -8.26 0.47
CA ASN A 147 0.40 -8.51 1.90
C ASN A 147 -0.38 -7.54 2.81
N GLY A 148 -1.11 -6.58 2.24
CA GLY A 148 -1.91 -5.62 3.02
C GLY A 148 -1.10 -4.51 3.70
N HIS A 149 0.12 -4.24 3.21
CA HIS A 149 0.98 -3.18 3.73
C HIS A 149 0.86 -1.91 2.89
N SER A 150 0.90 -0.77 3.57
CA SER A 150 0.91 0.56 2.97
C SER A 150 2.32 1.10 2.83
N VAL A 151 2.58 1.87 1.76
CA VAL A 151 3.87 2.53 1.53
C VAL A 151 3.63 4.02 1.31
N ASP A 152 4.08 4.83 2.27
CA ASP A 152 4.11 6.28 2.19
C ASP A 152 5.46 6.74 1.62
N ILE A 153 5.44 7.80 0.81
CA ILE A 153 6.63 8.48 0.31
C ILE A 153 6.54 9.96 0.68
N TYR A 154 7.47 10.37 1.54
CA TYR A 154 7.71 11.75 1.94
C TYR A 154 8.97 12.24 1.22
N SER A 155 8.77 13.01 0.16
CA SER A 155 9.82 13.52 -0.72
C SER A 155 10.10 14.99 -0.45
N CYS A 156 11.27 15.31 0.07
CA CYS A 156 11.71 16.70 0.26
C CYS A 156 13.10 16.95 -0.30
N ALA A 157 13.16 17.60 -1.46
CA ALA A 157 14.40 18.00 -2.13
C ALA A 157 14.11 19.13 -3.12
N LEU A 158 15.14 19.92 -3.46
CA LEU A 158 15.03 20.96 -4.48
C LEU A 158 14.93 20.41 -5.91
N ASP A 159 15.44 19.19 -6.11
CA ASP A 159 15.38 18.45 -7.37
C ASP A 159 14.38 17.28 -7.27
N GLN A 160 14.03 16.72 -8.42
CA GLN A 160 13.18 15.54 -8.51
C GLN A 160 13.77 14.33 -7.75
N THR A 161 12.92 13.59 -7.04
CA THR A 161 13.34 12.42 -6.23
C THR A 161 13.00 11.06 -6.85
N GLY A 162 12.34 11.04 -8.01
CA GLY A 162 11.90 9.80 -8.66
C GLY A 162 10.47 9.35 -8.31
N LEU A 163 9.59 10.29 -7.93
CA LEU A 163 8.19 9.97 -7.63
C LEU A 163 7.45 9.33 -8.81
N LEU A 164 7.82 9.66 -10.05
CA LEU A 164 7.24 9.05 -11.24
C LEU A 164 7.41 7.52 -11.24
N GLU A 165 8.63 7.07 -10.95
CA GLU A 165 8.99 5.66 -10.89
C GLU A 165 8.38 4.97 -9.67
N MET A 166 8.29 5.69 -8.55
CA MET A 166 7.83 5.13 -7.27
C MET A 166 6.31 5.20 -7.06
N LYS A 167 5.56 5.90 -7.93
CA LYS A 167 4.16 6.25 -7.67
C LYS A 167 3.24 5.07 -7.37
N GLN A 168 3.52 3.90 -7.93
CA GLN A 168 2.69 2.72 -7.71
C GLN A 168 2.73 2.23 -6.27
N LEU A 169 3.79 2.50 -5.51
CA LEU A 169 3.88 2.16 -4.08
C LEU A 169 2.74 2.81 -3.29
N CYS A 170 2.51 4.11 -3.51
CA CYS A 170 1.40 4.83 -2.88
C CYS A 170 0.07 4.47 -3.54
N ASN A 171 0.01 4.50 -4.88
CA ASN A 171 -1.25 4.32 -5.61
C ASN A 171 -1.89 2.96 -5.38
N SER A 172 -1.10 1.87 -5.34
CA SER A 172 -1.64 0.51 -5.14
C SER A 172 -1.99 0.23 -3.68
N THR A 173 -1.35 0.91 -2.73
CA THR A 173 -1.50 0.59 -1.30
C THR A 173 -2.37 1.59 -0.52
N GLY A 174 -2.65 2.76 -1.10
CA GLY A 174 -3.35 3.86 -0.41
C GLY A 174 -2.44 4.71 0.47
N GLY A 175 -1.12 4.49 0.43
CA GLY A 175 -0.15 5.29 1.16
C GLY A 175 -0.09 6.74 0.68
N HIS A 176 0.43 7.62 1.53
CA HIS A 176 0.59 9.04 1.22
C HIS A 176 1.76 9.29 0.29
N MET A 177 1.57 10.20 -0.68
CA MET A 177 2.66 10.79 -1.43
C MET A 177 2.72 12.29 -1.12
N VAL A 178 3.79 12.72 -0.46
CA VAL A 178 4.00 14.11 -0.06
C VAL A 178 5.24 14.64 -0.77
N MET A 179 5.13 15.81 -1.40
CA MET A 179 6.22 16.51 -2.05
C MET A 179 6.43 17.86 -1.36
N GLY A 180 7.69 18.25 -1.16
CA GLY A 180 8.07 19.58 -0.72
C GLY A 180 9.55 19.84 -1.00
N ASP A 181 10.03 21.02 -0.65
CA ASP A 181 11.42 21.42 -0.92
C ASP A 181 12.39 20.99 0.19
N SER A 182 11.90 20.96 1.44
CA SER A 182 12.70 20.66 2.62
C SER A 182 11.85 20.08 3.76
N PHE A 183 12.40 19.07 4.44
CA PHE A 183 11.83 18.51 5.66
C PHE A 183 11.79 19.51 6.82
N ASN A 184 12.60 20.58 6.78
CA ASN A 184 12.58 21.60 7.83
C ASN A 184 11.43 22.62 7.68
N SER A 185 10.70 22.58 6.56
CA SER A 185 9.57 23.49 6.30
C SER A 185 8.41 23.27 7.28
N SER A 186 7.70 24.35 7.61
CA SER A 186 6.43 24.28 8.36
C SER A 186 5.39 23.45 7.61
N LEU A 187 5.35 23.58 6.28
CA LEU A 187 4.45 22.82 5.40
C LEU A 187 4.63 21.31 5.58
N PHE A 188 5.87 20.81 5.53
CA PHE A 188 6.14 19.38 5.72
C PHE A 188 5.75 18.93 7.13
N LYS A 189 6.20 19.65 8.17
CA LYS A 189 5.96 19.30 9.57
C LYS A 189 4.46 19.18 9.88
N GLN A 190 3.66 20.16 9.44
CA GLN A 190 2.21 20.15 9.63
C GLN A 190 1.53 19.03 8.82
N THR A 191 1.97 18.80 7.58
CA THR A 191 1.43 17.73 6.73
C THR A 191 1.69 16.36 7.34
N PHE A 192 2.90 16.12 7.83
CA PHE A 192 3.28 14.85 8.46
C PHE A 192 2.50 14.62 9.77
N GLN A 193 2.32 15.65 10.61
CA GLN A 193 1.50 15.55 11.81
C GLN A 193 0.04 15.15 11.50
N ARG A 194 -0.55 15.66 10.41
CA ARG A 194 -1.92 15.33 9.99
C ARG A 194 -2.11 13.87 9.59
N VAL A 195 -1.05 13.17 9.20
CA VAL A 195 -1.11 11.72 8.92
C VAL A 195 -1.60 10.97 10.17
N PHE A 196 -1.18 11.41 11.36
CA PHE A 196 -1.56 10.83 12.65
C PHE A 196 -2.74 11.53 13.31
N ALA A 197 -3.57 12.24 12.53
CA ALA A 197 -4.75 12.91 13.06
C ALA A 197 -5.67 11.91 13.77
N ARG A 198 -6.20 12.34 14.91
CA ARG A 198 -7.09 11.53 15.74
C ARG A 198 -8.56 11.96 15.60
N ASP A 199 -9.47 11.05 15.91
CA ASP A 199 -10.90 11.29 15.97
C ASP A 199 -11.36 11.75 17.36
N GLY A 200 -12.68 11.93 17.53
CA GLY A 200 -13.26 12.37 18.80
C GLY A 200 -13.11 11.35 19.95
N ARG A 201 -12.68 10.12 19.67
CA ARG A 201 -12.39 9.07 20.66
C ARG A 201 -10.89 8.91 20.90
N ASN A 202 -10.07 9.81 20.35
CA ASN A 202 -8.62 9.78 20.44
C ASN A 202 -7.97 8.58 19.71
N ASP A 203 -8.70 7.93 18.80
CA ASP A 203 -8.19 6.89 17.90
C ASP A 203 -7.61 7.55 16.63
N LEU A 204 -6.62 6.93 15.99
CA LEU A 204 -6.10 7.42 14.70
C LEU A 204 -7.20 7.38 13.62
N LYS A 205 -7.20 8.34 12.69
CA LYS A 205 -8.15 8.37 11.57
C LYS A 205 -7.77 7.46 10.40
N MET A 206 -6.81 6.57 10.57
CA MET A 206 -6.38 5.62 9.55
C MET A 206 -6.92 4.23 9.88
N ALA A 207 -7.23 3.46 8.85
CA ALA A 207 -7.61 2.06 8.92
C ALA A 207 -6.70 1.27 7.97
N PHE A 208 -6.59 -0.03 8.22
CA PHE A 208 -5.64 -0.90 7.54
C PHE A 208 -6.27 -2.18 7.01
N ASN A 209 -5.56 -2.79 6.04
CA ASN A 209 -5.82 -4.11 5.48
C ASN A 209 -7.31 -4.36 5.23
N ALA A 210 -7.92 -3.46 4.47
CA ALA A 210 -9.34 -3.52 4.20
C ALA A 210 -9.63 -4.37 2.97
N THR A 211 -10.72 -5.13 3.04
CA THR A 211 -11.34 -5.80 1.91
C THR A 211 -12.69 -5.16 1.65
N LEU A 212 -12.86 -4.61 0.46
CA LEU A 212 -14.13 -4.06 0.00
C LEU A 212 -14.75 -5.02 -1.00
N GLU A 213 -15.96 -5.48 -0.70
CA GLU A 213 -16.81 -6.28 -1.57
C GLU A 213 -17.99 -5.45 -2.07
N VAL A 214 -18.29 -5.57 -3.36
CA VAL A 214 -19.47 -4.95 -3.97
C VAL A 214 -20.45 -6.04 -4.41
N LYS A 215 -21.70 -5.91 -3.97
CA LYS A 215 -22.83 -6.72 -4.42
C LYS A 215 -23.83 -5.83 -5.14
N CYS A 216 -24.47 -6.34 -6.17
CA CYS A 216 -25.50 -5.59 -6.90
C CYS A 216 -26.65 -6.51 -7.35
N SER A 217 -27.78 -5.91 -7.72
CA SER A 217 -28.90 -6.62 -8.37
C SER A 217 -28.45 -7.32 -9.65
N ARG A 218 -29.22 -8.31 -10.13
CA ARG A 218 -28.85 -9.17 -11.27
C ARG A 218 -28.76 -8.41 -12.59
N GLU A 219 -29.49 -7.31 -12.69
CA GLU A 219 -29.55 -6.41 -13.84
C GLU A 219 -28.38 -5.42 -13.86
N LEU A 220 -27.48 -5.49 -12.88
CA LEU A 220 -26.25 -4.71 -12.80
C LEU A 220 -25.04 -5.63 -12.81
N LYS A 221 -24.02 -5.25 -13.57
CA LYS A 221 -22.68 -5.83 -13.51
C LYS A 221 -21.65 -4.79 -13.09
N ILE A 222 -20.55 -5.26 -12.53
CA ILE A 222 -19.46 -4.43 -12.00
C ILE A 222 -18.30 -4.46 -12.99
N SER A 223 -18.03 -3.32 -13.61
CA SER A 223 -16.95 -3.13 -14.59
C SER A 223 -15.59 -2.94 -13.93
N GLY A 224 -15.58 -2.32 -12.75
CA GLY A 224 -14.38 -2.20 -11.92
C GLY A 224 -14.32 -0.93 -11.07
N GLY A 225 -13.16 -0.70 -10.45
CA GLY A 225 -12.90 0.45 -9.60
C GLY A 225 -11.69 1.28 -10.04
N ILE A 226 -11.75 2.60 -9.86
CA ILE A 226 -10.62 3.53 -10.00
C ILE A 226 -10.40 4.24 -8.67
N GLY A 227 -9.20 4.07 -8.12
CA GLY A 227 -8.79 4.61 -6.82
C GLY A 227 -7.64 3.77 -6.25
N SER A 228 -7.23 4.08 -5.03
CA SER A 228 -6.11 3.38 -4.38
C SER A 228 -6.53 2.02 -3.83
N CYS A 229 -6.57 1.03 -4.73
CA CYS A 229 -6.96 -0.34 -4.41
C CYS A 229 -6.33 -1.32 -5.39
N VAL A 230 -6.24 -2.59 -4.98
CA VAL A 230 -5.84 -3.70 -5.85
C VAL A 230 -6.96 -4.72 -5.96
N SER A 231 -7.11 -5.31 -7.15
CA SER A 231 -8.09 -6.37 -7.39
C SER A 231 -7.72 -7.64 -6.63
N LEU A 232 -8.69 -8.25 -5.95
CA LEU A 232 -8.54 -9.59 -5.35
C LEU A 232 -8.90 -10.72 -6.33
N ASN A 233 -9.23 -10.38 -7.58
CA ASN A 233 -9.57 -11.32 -8.65
C ASN A 233 -10.69 -12.31 -8.28
N VAL A 234 -11.65 -11.87 -7.46
CA VAL A 234 -12.79 -12.69 -7.04
C VAL A 234 -13.87 -12.62 -8.11
N LYS A 235 -14.12 -13.75 -8.78
CA LYS A 235 -15.14 -13.87 -9.83
C LYS A 235 -16.51 -14.08 -9.22
N SER A 236 -17.52 -13.57 -9.91
CA SER A 236 -18.93 -13.71 -9.56
C SER A 236 -19.76 -13.46 -10.81
N PRO A 237 -21.00 -13.98 -10.90
CA PRO A 237 -21.95 -13.57 -11.93
C PRO A 237 -22.15 -12.06 -12.03
N SER A 238 -21.86 -11.28 -10.98
CA SER A 238 -21.96 -9.81 -11.01
C SER A 238 -20.78 -9.11 -11.70
N VAL A 239 -19.73 -9.80 -12.15
CA VAL A 239 -18.63 -9.18 -12.89
C VAL A 239 -19.08 -8.88 -14.34
N SER A 240 -18.74 -7.69 -14.85
CA SER A 240 -18.96 -7.28 -16.25
C SER A 240 -17.79 -7.75 -17.12
N ASP A 241 -18.08 -8.04 -18.39
CA ASP A 241 -17.06 -8.30 -19.41
C ASP A 241 -16.35 -7.00 -19.86
N VAL A 242 -17.01 -5.85 -19.68
CA VAL A 242 -16.44 -4.52 -19.92
C VAL A 242 -15.63 -4.08 -18.70
N LYS A 243 -14.31 -4.18 -18.80
CA LYS A 243 -13.38 -3.82 -17.74
C LYS A 243 -13.10 -2.30 -17.71
N ILE A 244 -13.33 -1.66 -16.56
CA ILE A 244 -12.91 -0.28 -16.29
C ILE A 244 -11.99 -0.25 -15.05
N GLY A 245 -10.80 0.32 -15.19
CA GLY A 245 -9.82 0.41 -14.10
C GLY A 245 -9.42 -0.96 -13.54
N MET A 246 -9.41 -1.09 -12.21
CA MET A 246 -9.22 -2.35 -11.50
C MET A 246 -10.49 -3.19 -11.56
N GLY A 247 -10.77 -3.80 -12.71
CA GLY A 247 -11.96 -4.64 -12.93
C GLY A 247 -11.71 -6.13 -12.74
N ASN A 248 -12.57 -6.93 -13.39
CA ASN A 248 -12.54 -8.39 -13.37
C ASN A 248 -12.66 -9.01 -11.97
N THR A 249 -13.32 -8.31 -11.03
CA THR A 249 -13.47 -8.73 -9.63
C THR A 249 -14.72 -8.10 -9.02
N VAL A 250 -15.23 -8.69 -7.96
CA VAL A 250 -16.21 -8.06 -7.04
C VAL A 250 -15.59 -7.65 -5.71
N GLN A 251 -14.31 -7.96 -5.50
CA GLN A 251 -13.57 -7.61 -4.29
C GLN A 251 -12.25 -6.89 -4.59
N TRP A 252 -11.94 -5.90 -3.77
CA TRP A 252 -10.71 -5.13 -3.78
C TRP A 252 -10.08 -5.09 -2.41
N LYS A 253 -8.74 -5.05 -2.37
CA LYS A 253 -7.97 -4.76 -1.17
C LYS A 253 -7.54 -3.29 -1.16
N LEU A 254 -7.70 -2.66 -0.01
CA LEU A 254 -7.21 -1.32 0.29
C LEU A 254 -6.30 -1.43 1.51
N CYS A 255 -4.98 -1.28 1.33
CA CYS A 255 -4.01 -1.59 2.39
C CYS A 255 -4.05 -0.56 3.53
N THR A 256 -4.32 0.70 3.18
CA THR A 256 -4.75 1.72 4.13
C THR A 256 -5.88 2.56 3.56
N LEU A 257 -6.76 3.05 4.43
CA LEU A 257 -7.79 4.02 4.11
C LEU A 257 -8.01 4.98 5.27
N ASN A 258 -8.61 6.14 4.99
CA ASN A 258 -9.01 7.14 5.97
C ASN A 258 -10.42 7.66 5.62
N PRO A 259 -11.04 8.52 6.45
CA PRO A 259 -12.37 9.07 6.15
C PRO A 259 -12.50 9.82 4.82
N SER A 260 -11.40 10.28 4.22
CA SER A 260 -11.38 10.95 2.91
C SER A 260 -11.08 10.00 1.73
N SER A 261 -10.71 8.74 2.00
CA SER A 261 -10.45 7.76 0.94
C SER A 261 -11.70 7.50 0.11
N THR A 262 -11.59 7.75 -1.20
CA THR A 262 -12.69 7.61 -2.16
C THR A 262 -12.24 6.73 -3.32
N VAL A 263 -13.09 5.80 -3.72
CA VAL A 263 -12.90 4.93 -4.89
C VAL A 263 -14.13 5.06 -5.78
N ALA A 264 -13.92 5.29 -7.07
CA ALA A 264 -14.99 5.32 -8.06
C ALA A 264 -15.26 3.90 -8.55
N TYR A 265 -16.51 3.44 -8.47
CA TYR A 265 -16.95 2.14 -8.97
C TYR A 265 -17.85 2.32 -10.18
N PHE A 266 -17.59 1.54 -11.23
CA PHE A 266 -18.28 1.60 -12.51
C PHE A 266 -19.16 0.37 -12.66
N PHE A 267 -20.40 0.60 -13.08
CA PHE A 267 -21.42 -0.41 -13.23
C PHE A 267 -22.01 -0.35 -14.63
N GLU A 268 -22.40 -1.51 -15.13
CA GLU A 268 -23.08 -1.70 -16.40
C GLU A 268 -24.48 -2.23 -16.13
N VAL A 269 -25.49 -1.66 -16.80
CA VAL A 269 -26.84 -2.21 -16.78
C VAL A 269 -26.93 -3.30 -17.83
N VAL A 270 -27.17 -4.54 -17.39
CA VAL A 270 -27.41 -5.68 -18.26
C VAL A 270 -28.90 -5.95 -18.31
N ASN A 271 -29.57 -5.47 -19.35
CA ASN A 271 -30.96 -5.79 -19.61
C ASN A 271 -31.03 -6.86 -20.70
N GLN A 272 -31.55 -8.05 -20.38
CA GLN A 272 -31.92 -8.97 -21.45
C GLN A 272 -33.11 -8.35 -22.16
N HIS A 273 -32.98 -8.03 -23.45
CA HIS A 273 -34.08 -7.49 -24.28
C HIS A 273 -35.39 -8.30 -24.18
N ALA A 274 -35.36 -9.52 -23.64
CA ALA A 274 -36.49 -10.42 -23.45
C ALA A 274 -37.21 -10.32 -22.07
N ALA A 275 -36.67 -9.60 -21.08
CA ALA A 275 -37.28 -9.50 -19.74
C ALA A 275 -37.37 -8.03 -19.30
N PRO A 276 -38.52 -7.35 -19.47
CA PRO A 276 -38.68 -5.98 -19.04
C PRO A 276 -38.49 -5.88 -17.52
N ILE A 277 -37.68 -4.91 -17.08
CA ILE A 277 -37.53 -4.59 -15.67
C ILE A 277 -38.93 -4.26 -15.11
N PRO A 278 -39.40 -4.94 -14.06
CA PRO A 278 -40.75 -4.71 -13.51
C PRO A 278 -40.99 -3.24 -13.22
N GLN A 279 -42.20 -2.75 -13.51
CA GLN A 279 -42.58 -1.36 -13.26
C GLN A 279 -42.39 -1.04 -11.76
N GLY A 280 -41.54 -0.05 -11.44
CA GLY A 280 -41.16 0.27 -10.06
C GLY A 280 -39.94 -0.50 -9.52
N GLY A 281 -39.29 -1.30 -10.35
CA GLY A 281 -38.04 -2.01 -10.04
C GLY A 281 -36.92 -1.07 -9.61
N ARG A 282 -36.07 -1.55 -8.70
CA ARG A 282 -34.91 -0.79 -8.20
C ARG A 282 -33.63 -1.61 -8.34
N GLY A 283 -32.59 -0.96 -8.86
CA GLY A 283 -31.24 -1.47 -8.80
C GLY A 283 -30.68 -1.21 -7.41
N CYS A 284 -30.21 -2.26 -6.75
CA CYS A 284 -29.58 -2.20 -5.45
C CYS A 284 -28.08 -2.43 -5.59
N ILE A 285 -27.30 -1.69 -4.81
CA ILE A 285 -25.85 -1.86 -4.70
C ILE A 285 -25.50 -1.86 -3.22
N GLN A 286 -24.72 -2.82 -2.77
CA GLN A 286 -24.23 -2.91 -1.40
C GLN A 286 -22.70 -2.95 -1.40
N PHE A 287 -22.11 -2.03 -0.65
CA PHE A 287 -20.68 -1.99 -0.36
C PHE A 287 -20.45 -2.56 1.03
N ILE A 288 -19.58 -3.56 1.13
CA ILE A 288 -19.19 -4.21 2.39
C ILE A 288 -17.68 -4.02 2.54
N THR A 289 -17.27 -3.16 3.47
CA THR A 289 -15.85 -2.90 3.74
C THR A 289 -15.46 -3.48 5.09
N GLN A 290 -14.70 -4.56 5.08
CA GLN A 290 -14.09 -5.15 6.27
C GLN A 290 -12.70 -4.55 6.44
N TYR A 291 -12.32 -4.07 7.62
CA TYR A 291 -11.01 -3.44 7.84
C TYR A 291 -10.51 -3.61 9.27
N GLN A 292 -9.21 -3.41 9.47
CA GLN A 292 -8.58 -3.31 10.78
C GLN A 292 -8.62 -1.85 11.27
N HIS A 293 -9.34 -1.62 12.36
CA HIS A 293 -9.38 -0.35 13.07
C HIS A 293 -8.07 -0.17 13.88
N PRO A 294 -7.57 1.07 14.08
CA PRO A 294 -6.30 1.31 14.79
C PRO A 294 -6.33 0.89 16.26
N SER A 295 -7.51 0.73 16.85
CA SER A 295 -7.69 0.11 18.16
C SER A 295 -7.44 -1.41 18.18
N GLY A 296 -7.06 -2.02 17.05
CA GLY A 296 -6.85 -3.46 16.89
C GLY A 296 -8.12 -4.26 16.53
N GLN A 297 -9.30 -3.66 16.63
CA GLN A 297 -10.56 -4.33 16.30
C GLN A 297 -10.73 -4.54 14.79
N ARG A 298 -11.31 -5.67 14.38
CA ARG A 298 -11.85 -5.82 13.03
C ARG A 298 -13.25 -5.24 12.97
N ARG A 299 -13.51 -4.41 11.97
CA ARG A 299 -14.81 -3.74 11.78
C ARG A 299 -15.34 -4.01 10.37
N ILE A 300 -16.67 -3.97 10.26
CA ILE A 300 -17.38 -4.08 8.98
C ILE A 300 -18.22 -2.82 8.82
N ARG A 301 -18.04 -2.13 7.71
CA ARG A 301 -18.91 -1.02 7.28
C ARG A 301 -19.76 -1.50 6.11
N VAL A 302 -21.08 -1.36 6.24
CA VAL A 302 -22.03 -1.72 5.19
C VAL A 302 -22.77 -0.48 4.74
N THR A 303 -22.82 -0.26 3.43
CA THR A 303 -23.59 0.80 2.79
C THR A 303 -24.45 0.20 1.69
N THR A 304 -25.77 0.28 1.82
CA THR A 304 -26.70 -0.18 0.77
C THR A 304 -27.39 1.02 0.13
N LEU A 305 -27.37 1.06 -1.20
CA LEU A 305 -27.99 2.07 -2.03
C LEU A 305 -29.06 1.41 -2.90
N ALA A 306 -30.15 2.12 -3.17
CA ALA A 306 -31.15 1.72 -4.16
C ALA A 306 -31.46 2.90 -5.09
N ARG A 307 -31.57 2.64 -6.39
CA ARG A 307 -31.99 3.61 -7.41
C ARG A 307 -33.07 3.00 -8.28
N LYS A 308 -34.08 3.80 -8.65
CA LYS A 308 -35.13 3.37 -9.56
C LYS A 308 -34.56 3.26 -10.96
N TYR A 309 -34.96 2.24 -11.71
CA TYR A 309 -34.74 2.24 -13.15
C TYR A 309 -35.67 3.29 -13.79
N VAL A 310 -35.13 4.05 -14.74
CA VAL A 310 -35.94 4.90 -15.62
C VAL A 310 -36.02 4.17 -16.94
N LEU A 311 -37.25 3.88 -17.39
CA LEU A 311 -37.48 3.41 -18.75
C LEU A 311 -37.04 4.54 -19.69
N ALA A 312 -36.01 4.30 -20.49
CA ALA A 312 -35.63 5.19 -21.58
C ALA A 312 -36.54 4.94 -22.77
#